data_AF-A0AA38PQ16-F1
#
_entry.id   AF-A0AA38PQ16-F1
#
_cell.length_a   1.000
_cell.length_b   1.000
_cell.length_c   1.000
_cell.angle_alpha   90.00
_cell.angle_beta   90.00
_cell.angle_gamma   90.00
#
_symmetry.space_group_name_H-M   'P 1'
#
loop_
_entity.id
_entity.type
_entity.pdbx_description
1 polymer ?
#
loop_
_entity_poly.entity_id
_entity_poly.type
_entity_poly.pdbx_seq_one_letter_code
_entity_poly.pdbx_strand_id
1 'polypeptide(L)'
;MDAAVKAEEAREKFERLEERARLTREETEGKLKTLKEDGEKTEKELAKARRREAQLADLQPVHEPTRAEHEQTKRDRQYIEGRLHLAIAGMAGSGKSSLINAFRGVSKGTASAAATGVVETTRVIGRYEDPHPDRSKFVWYDIPGAGTTNVSNSNYFITQGLYIFDAIITLFDSRFVDTDITILENCKKFNIPAFIVRSKSDEHIKAIADEMREALDEDESEDEDDVRSKDREARRTRIDADAREEYISVTRRNVKENLQNAGLDDQQRVYLISRRTLLRIVRGKHVAPTKLIDEYELIKDVMAAIKERRIDPPPFKPERSGSYFSWGGWGRR
;
A
#
# COMPACT_ATOMS: atom_id res chain seq x y z
N MET A 1 -65.31 -45.54 3.32
CA MET A 1 -64.17 -46.00 4.16
C MET A 1 -62.84 -45.89 3.41
N ASP A 2 -62.77 -46.21 2.11
CA ASP A 2 -61.53 -46.16 1.30
C ASP A 2 -60.80 -44.80 1.18
N ALA A 3 -61.54 -43.68 1.14
CA ALA A 3 -60.93 -42.36 0.98
C ALA A 3 -60.24 -41.84 2.26
N ALA A 4 -60.72 -42.25 3.43
CA ALA A 4 -60.16 -41.86 4.72
C ALA A 4 -58.83 -42.58 4.99
N VAL A 5 -58.77 -43.89 4.70
CA VAL A 5 -57.56 -44.69 4.83
C VAL A 5 -56.45 -44.20 3.89
N LYS A 6 -56.79 -43.89 2.63
CA LYS A 6 -55.81 -43.31 1.67
C LYS A 6 -55.29 -41.92 2.08
N ALA A 7 -56.14 -41.11 2.73
CA ALA A 7 -55.72 -39.79 3.21
C ALA A 7 -54.78 -39.90 4.43
N GLU A 8 -54.99 -40.89 5.29
CA GLU A 8 -54.13 -41.20 6.44
C GLU A 8 -52.77 -41.74 5.99
N GLU A 9 -52.74 -42.68 5.04
CA GLU A 9 -51.50 -43.19 4.44
C GLU A 9 -50.69 -42.10 3.71
N ALA A 10 -51.37 -41.15 3.06
CA ALA A 10 -50.71 -40.03 2.39
C ALA A 10 -50.08 -39.05 3.39
N ARG A 11 -50.74 -38.81 4.54
CA ARG A 11 -50.21 -37.98 5.63
C ARG A 11 -48.98 -38.61 6.27
N GLU A 12 -49.03 -39.91 6.58
CA GLU A 12 -47.86 -40.61 7.15
C GLU A 12 -46.67 -40.62 6.18
N LYS A 13 -46.91 -40.81 4.87
CA LYS A 13 -45.83 -40.72 3.87
C LYS A 13 -45.23 -39.32 3.79
N PHE A 14 -46.05 -38.29 3.90
CA PHE A 14 -45.59 -36.90 3.86
C PHE A 14 -44.75 -36.56 5.11
N GLU A 15 -45.19 -36.96 6.30
CA GLU A 15 -44.42 -36.79 7.54
C GLU A 15 -43.07 -37.52 7.48
N ARG A 16 -43.03 -38.77 6.99
CA ARG A 16 -41.76 -39.51 6.82
C ARG A 16 -40.83 -38.84 5.80
N LEU A 17 -41.38 -38.22 4.75
CA LEU A 17 -40.59 -37.47 3.77
C LEU A 17 -40.04 -36.17 4.35
N GLU A 18 -40.84 -35.44 5.13
CA GLU A 18 -40.39 -34.22 5.84
C GLU A 18 -39.32 -34.53 6.89
N GLU A 19 -39.50 -35.59 7.68
CA GLU A 19 -38.52 -36.00 8.69
C GLU A 19 -37.20 -36.41 8.02
N ARG A 20 -37.27 -37.18 6.93
CA ARG A 20 -36.09 -37.55 6.14
C ARG A 20 -35.40 -36.33 5.51
N ALA A 21 -36.17 -35.36 5.02
CA ALA A 21 -35.65 -34.10 4.49
C ALA A 21 -34.98 -33.24 5.58
N ARG A 22 -35.53 -33.22 6.80
CA ARG A 22 -34.95 -32.52 7.94
C ARG A 22 -33.62 -33.15 8.36
N LEU A 23 -33.58 -34.47 8.51
CA LEU A 23 -32.36 -35.22 8.85
C LEU A 23 -31.25 -35.03 7.81
N THR A 24 -31.59 -35.11 6.51
CA THR A 24 -30.60 -34.86 5.45
C THR A 24 -30.09 -33.42 5.46
N ARG A 25 -30.95 -32.43 5.74
CA ARG A 25 -30.53 -31.03 5.87
C ARG A 25 -29.59 -30.84 7.06
N GLU A 26 -29.94 -31.36 8.24
CA GLU A 26 -29.09 -31.32 9.44
C GLU A 26 -27.73 -31.99 9.21
N GLU A 27 -27.69 -33.15 8.54
CA GLU A 27 -26.44 -33.80 8.15
C GLU A 27 -25.60 -32.97 7.17
N THR A 28 -26.24 -32.34 6.17
CA THR A 28 -25.52 -31.48 5.21
C THR A 28 -24.98 -30.21 5.86
N GLU A 29 -25.73 -29.59 6.77
CA GLU A 29 -25.29 -28.41 7.52
C GLU A 29 -24.16 -28.78 8.49
N GLY A 30 -24.24 -29.94 9.15
CA GLY A 30 -23.16 -30.48 9.99
C GLY A 30 -21.86 -30.71 9.20
N LYS A 31 -21.94 -31.38 8.05
CA LYS A 31 -20.79 -31.61 7.14
C LYS A 31 -20.21 -30.30 6.60
N LEU A 32 -21.06 -29.33 6.26
CA LEU A 32 -20.60 -28.02 5.78
C LEU A 32 -19.87 -27.25 6.87
N LYS A 33 -20.33 -27.37 8.13
CA LYS A 33 -19.69 -26.72 9.28
C LYS A 33 -18.32 -27.34 9.58
N THR A 34 -18.21 -28.67 9.60
CA THR A 34 -16.93 -29.35 9.79
C THR A 34 -15.95 -29.04 8.65
N LEU A 35 -16.41 -29.01 7.40
CA LEU A 35 -15.57 -28.63 6.25
C LEU A 35 -15.07 -27.19 6.33
N LYS A 36 -15.89 -26.25 6.83
CA LYS A 36 -15.46 -24.87 7.08
C LYS A 36 -14.42 -24.79 8.19
N GLU A 37 -14.65 -25.47 9.31
CA GLU A 37 -13.72 -25.50 10.45
C GLU A 37 -12.37 -26.13 10.05
N ASP A 38 -12.39 -27.24 9.30
CA ASP A 38 -11.19 -27.88 8.77
C ASP A 38 -10.47 -26.99 7.74
N GLY A 39 -11.23 -26.28 6.90
CA GLY A 39 -10.71 -25.29 5.94
C GLY A 39 -10.01 -24.12 6.64
N GLU A 40 -10.62 -23.55 7.68
CA GLU A 40 -10.02 -22.48 8.48
C GLU A 40 -8.76 -22.96 9.21
N LYS A 41 -8.77 -24.20 9.73
CA LYS A 41 -7.62 -24.78 10.43
C LYS A 41 -6.45 -25.03 9.47
N THR A 42 -6.72 -25.58 8.29
CA THR A 42 -5.70 -25.78 7.25
C THR A 42 -5.14 -24.46 6.74
N GLU A 43 -5.98 -23.44 6.54
CA GLU A 43 -5.54 -22.10 6.15
C GLU A 43 -4.63 -21.46 7.22
N LYS A 44 -4.97 -21.60 8.50
CA LYS A 44 -4.14 -21.12 9.63
C LYS A 44 -2.78 -21.82 9.68
N GLU A 45 -2.73 -23.14 9.53
CA GLU A 45 -1.47 -23.89 9.51
C GLU A 45 -0.61 -23.55 8.28
N LEU A 46 -1.22 -23.41 7.11
CA LEU A 46 -0.53 -22.96 5.90
C LEU A 46 0.04 -21.55 6.05
N ALA A 47 -0.72 -20.63 6.66
CA ALA A 47 -0.26 -19.28 6.95
C ALA A 47 0.92 -19.28 7.93
N LYS A 48 0.89 -20.14 8.95
CA LYS A 48 1.99 -20.30 9.92
C LYS A 48 3.26 -20.89 9.27
N ALA A 49 3.11 -21.89 8.41
CA ALA A 49 4.22 -22.46 7.65
C ALA A 49 4.87 -21.42 6.73
N ARG A 50 4.05 -20.68 5.97
CA ARG A 50 4.52 -19.58 5.10
C ARG A 50 5.22 -18.47 5.87
N ARG A 51 4.74 -18.09 7.06
CA ARG A 51 5.41 -17.10 7.93
C ARG A 51 6.79 -17.58 8.38
N ARG A 52 6.94 -18.86 8.73
CA ARG A 52 8.24 -19.44 9.10
C ARG A 52 9.21 -19.45 7.92
N GLU A 53 8.72 -19.81 6.74
CA GLU A 53 9.48 -19.76 5.50
C GLU A 53 9.93 -18.34 5.15
N ALA A 54 9.04 -17.35 5.29
CA ALA A 54 9.38 -15.93 5.13
C ALA A 54 10.47 -15.49 6.12
N GLN A 55 10.38 -15.85 7.40
CA GLN A 55 11.41 -15.54 8.39
C GLN A 55 12.76 -16.16 8.05
N LEU A 56 12.78 -17.39 7.51
CA LEU A 56 14.00 -18.05 7.04
C LEU A 56 14.60 -17.34 5.81
N ALA A 57 13.74 -16.82 4.93
CA ALA A 57 14.17 -16.09 3.74
C ALA A 57 14.78 -14.71 4.07
N ASP A 58 14.37 -14.04 5.17
CA ASP A 58 15.01 -12.79 5.61
C ASP A 58 16.49 -12.96 5.99
N LEU A 59 16.93 -14.19 6.29
CA LEU A 59 18.34 -14.51 6.56
C LEU A 59 19.18 -14.70 5.29
N GLN A 60 18.55 -14.80 4.12
CA GLN A 60 19.25 -14.95 2.85
C GLN A 60 19.58 -13.59 2.24
N PRO A 61 20.78 -13.41 1.66
CA PRO A 61 21.10 -12.21 0.90
C PRO A 61 20.08 -11.99 -0.22
N VAL A 62 19.63 -10.74 -0.38
CA VAL A 62 18.71 -10.36 -1.47
C VAL A 62 19.36 -10.70 -2.82
N HIS A 63 18.72 -11.58 -3.58
CA HIS A 63 19.20 -11.97 -4.91
C HIS A 63 18.96 -10.85 -5.93
N GLU A 64 19.99 -10.47 -6.69
CA GLU A 64 19.83 -9.58 -7.83
C GLU A 64 19.19 -10.34 -9.01
N PRO A 65 18.08 -9.85 -9.59
CA PRO A 65 17.40 -10.53 -10.68
C PRO A 65 18.28 -10.67 -11.91
N THR A 66 18.30 -11.88 -12.47
CA THR A 66 18.92 -12.15 -13.76
C THR A 66 18.18 -11.43 -14.89
N ARG A 67 18.83 -11.26 -16.04
CA ARG A 67 18.19 -10.68 -17.23
C ARG A 67 16.94 -11.44 -17.65
N ALA A 68 16.95 -12.77 -17.52
CA ALA A 68 15.82 -13.61 -17.88
C ALA A 68 14.62 -13.35 -16.95
N GLU A 69 14.86 -13.23 -15.64
CA GLU A 69 13.84 -12.87 -14.66
C GLU A 69 13.31 -11.45 -14.87
N HIS A 70 14.19 -10.52 -15.27
CA HIS A 70 13.79 -9.16 -15.58
C HIS A 70 12.80 -9.10 -16.75
N GLU A 71 13.12 -9.79 -17.85
CA GLU A 71 12.25 -9.88 -19.01
C GLU A 71 10.96 -10.66 -18.71
N GLN A 72 11.04 -11.70 -17.89
CA GLN A 72 9.86 -12.44 -17.46
C GLN A 72 8.94 -11.57 -16.60
N THR A 73 9.49 -10.84 -15.65
CA THR A 73 8.72 -9.93 -14.78
C THR A 73 8.09 -8.81 -15.60
N LYS A 74 8.79 -8.24 -16.59
CA LYS A 74 8.20 -7.31 -17.55
C LYS A 74 6.98 -7.91 -18.26
N ARG A 75 7.06 -9.17 -18.74
CA ARG A 75 5.93 -9.87 -19.36
C ARG A 75 4.77 -10.07 -18.39
N ASP A 76 5.05 -10.58 -17.19
CA ASP A 76 4.05 -10.89 -16.17
C ASP A 76 3.30 -9.64 -15.68
N ARG A 77 4.00 -8.50 -15.62
CA ARG A 77 3.42 -7.20 -15.23
C ARG A 77 2.87 -6.40 -16.42
N GLN A 78 2.81 -6.99 -17.62
CA GLN A 78 2.33 -6.34 -18.83
C GLN A 78 3.02 -4.99 -19.07
N TYR A 79 4.34 -4.97 -18.89
CA TYR A 79 5.17 -3.80 -19.13
C TYR A 79 5.12 -3.44 -20.62
N ILE A 80 5.01 -2.15 -20.91
CA ILE A 80 4.96 -1.63 -22.29
C ILE A 80 6.17 -0.75 -22.49
N GLU A 81 7.04 -1.16 -23.41
CA GLU A 81 8.24 -0.41 -23.76
C GLU A 81 7.86 0.99 -24.29
N GLY A 82 8.61 2.01 -23.90
CA GLY A 82 8.32 3.40 -24.29
C GLY A 82 7.16 4.06 -23.53
N ARG A 83 6.58 3.43 -22.51
CA ARG A 83 5.68 4.06 -21.51
C ARG A 83 6.44 4.41 -20.22
N LEU A 84 5.75 4.98 -19.25
CA LEU A 84 6.26 5.40 -17.93
C LEU A 84 5.52 4.62 -16.86
N HIS A 85 6.24 3.75 -16.15
CA HIS A 85 5.67 2.80 -15.20
C HIS A 85 6.00 3.22 -13.78
N LEU A 86 5.00 3.65 -13.02
CA LEU A 86 5.13 4.02 -11.61
C LEU A 86 4.46 3.00 -10.72
N ALA A 87 5.15 2.61 -9.66
CA ALA A 87 4.59 1.76 -8.62
C ALA A 87 4.30 2.55 -7.35
N ILE A 88 3.18 2.23 -6.69
CA ILE A 88 2.91 2.66 -5.32
C ILE A 88 3.00 1.43 -4.42
N ALA A 89 3.97 1.45 -3.50
CA ALA A 89 4.26 0.38 -2.55
C ALA A 89 4.09 0.88 -1.11
N GLY A 90 4.01 -0.04 -0.15
CA GLY A 90 3.84 0.27 1.27
C GLY A 90 2.72 -0.54 1.92
N MET A 91 2.51 -0.34 3.21
CA MET A 91 1.63 -1.19 4.03
C MET A 91 0.18 -1.26 3.55
N ALA A 92 -0.52 -2.36 3.85
CA ALA A 92 -1.96 -2.43 3.64
C ALA A 92 -2.68 -1.34 4.44
N GLY A 93 -3.77 -0.79 3.89
CA GLY A 93 -4.52 0.29 4.53
C GLY A 93 -3.93 1.69 4.39
N SER A 94 -2.70 1.84 3.87
CA SER A 94 -2.06 3.16 3.66
C SER A 94 -2.68 3.99 2.52
N GLY A 95 -3.66 3.45 1.80
CA GLY A 95 -4.39 4.21 0.78
C GLY A 95 -3.78 4.21 -0.62
N LYS A 96 -2.91 3.26 -0.96
CA LYS A 96 -2.25 3.12 -2.29
C LYS A 96 -3.22 3.21 -3.47
N SER A 97 -4.25 2.38 -3.48
CA SER A 97 -5.28 2.39 -4.54
C SER A 97 -6.02 3.73 -4.62
N SER A 98 -6.25 4.39 -3.48
CA SER A 98 -6.86 5.73 -3.45
C SER A 98 -5.91 6.78 -4.02
N LEU A 99 -4.61 6.65 -3.77
CA LEU A 99 -3.58 7.54 -4.30
C LEU A 99 -3.43 7.38 -5.82
N ILE A 100 -3.44 6.15 -6.34
CA ILE A 100 -3.45 5.88 -7.79
C ILE A 100 -4.64 6.54 -8.46
N ASN A 101 -5.83 6.40 -7.88
CA ASN A 101 -7.02 7.06 -8.40
C ASN A 101 -6.87 8.59 -8.40
N ALA A 102 -6.26 9.17 -7.37
CA ALA A 102 -6.01 10.60 -7.31
C ALA A 102 -5.04 11.09 -8.39
N PHE A 103 -3.90 10.41 -8.59
CA PHE A 103 -2.96 10.72 -9.67
C PHE A 103 -3.57 10.58 -11.07
N ARG A 104 -4.48 9.62 -11.25
CA ARG A 104 -5.22 9.42 -12.51
C ARG A 104 -6.41 10.38 -12.69
N GLY A 105 -6.75 11.18 -11.68
CA GLY A 105 -7.93 12.05 -11.71
C GLY A 105 -9.26 11.30 -11.64
N VAL A 106 -9.27 10.04 -11.20
CA VAL A 106 -10.43 9.14 -11.20
C VAL A 106 -11.15 9.19 -9.84
N SER A 107 -12.49 9.24 -9.87
CA SER A 107 -13.30 9.20 -8.65
C SER A 107 -13.44 7.76 -8.15
N LYS A 108 -13.56 7.59 -6.82
CA LYS A 108 -13.94 6.29 -6.25
C LYS A 108 -15.28 5.83 -6.83
N GLY A 109 -15.38 4.53 -7.13
CA GLY A 109 -16.63 3.88 -7.57
C GLY A 109 -16.88 3.89 -9.07
N THR A 110 -16.01 4.50 -9.89
CA THR A 110 -16.10 4.35 -11.35
C THR A 110 -15.53 3.00 -11.81
N ALA A 111 -15.99 2.47 -12.94
CA ALA A 111 -15.54 1.17 -13.47
C ALA A 111 -14.01 1.09 -13.69
N SER A 112 -13.36 2.22 -13.97
CA SER A 112 -11.91 2.32 -14.18
C SER A 112 -11.11 2.63 -12.90
N ALA A 113 -11.77 2.79 -11.76
CA ALA A 113 -11.10 3.09 -10.49
C ALA A 113 -10.45 1.83 -9.92
N ALA A 114 -9.27 2.01 -9.34
CA ALA A 114 -8.69 1.00 -8.46
C ALA A 114 -9.66 0.74 -7.29
N ALA A 115 -9.96 -0.53 -7.03
CA ALA A 115 -10.85 -0.93 -5.96
C ALA A 115 -10.29 -0.42 -4.61
N THR A 116 -11.17 0.16 -3.78
CA THR A 116 -10.79 0.70 -2.47
C THR A 116 -11.72 0.15 -1.41
N GLY A 117 -11.19 -0.60 -0.45
CA GLY A 117 -11.92 -1.20 0.65
C GLY A 117 -11.16 -1.09 1.98
N VAL A 118 -11.89 -1.25 3.09
CA VAL A 118 -11.31 -1.39 4.45
C VAL A 118 -10.75 -2.81 4.64
N VAL A 119 -11.39 -3.80 4.00
CA VAL A 119 -10.90 -5.17 3.90
C VAL A 119 -9.75 -5.21 2.90
N GLU A 120 -8.74 -5.99 3.22
CA GLU A 120 -7.52 -6.23 2.44
C GLU A 120 -7.83 -6.65 0.99
N THR A 121 -7.88 -5.69 0.06
CA THR A 121 -8.46 -5.90 -1.28
C THR A 121 -7.49 -6.41 -2.35
N THR A 122 -6.17 -6.33 -2.15
CA THR A 122 -5.20 -6.46 -3.24
C THR A 122 -4.18 -7.56 -2.97
N ARG A 123 -4.51 -8.80 -3.37
CA ARG A 123 -3.57 -9.95 -3.37
C ARG A 123 -2.71 -10.03 -4.64
N VAL A 124 -3.07 -9.26 -5.67
CA VAL A 124 -2.43 -9.26 -7.00
C VAL A 124 -2.14 -7.82 -7.41
N ILE A 125 -1.00 -7.57 -8.08
CA ILE A 125 -0.66 -6.23 -8.58
C ILE A 125 -1.75 -5.70 -9.52
N GLY A 126 -2.27 -4.51 -9.24
CA GLY A 126 -3.24 -3.83 -10.09
C GLY A 126 -2.53 -2.90 -11.08
N ARG A 127 -2.79 -3.06 -12.38
CA ARG A 127 -2.23 -2.21 -13.45
C ARG A 127 -3.30 -1.25 -13.98
N TYR A 128 -2.98 0.04 -14.02
CA TYR A 128 -3.92 1.08 -14.38
C TYR A 128 -3.30 2.12 -15.32
N GLU A 129 -3.79 2.19 -16.55
CA GLU A 129 -3.38 3.24 -17.50
C GLU A 129 -4.04 4.59 -17.13
N ASP A 130 -3.31 5.69 -17.36
CA ASP A 130 -3.87 7.03 -17.14
C ASP A 130 -4.94 7.35 -18.21
N PRO A 131 -6.17 7.71 -17.81
CA PRO A 131 -7.25 7.97 -18.75
C PRO A 131 -7.14 9.32 -19.48
N HIS A 132 -6.25 10.22 -19.04
CA HIS A 132 -6.14 11.55 -19.63
C HIS A 132 -5.23 11.52 -20.87
N PRO A 133 -5.65 12.08 -22.03
CA PRO A 133 -4.89 12.01 -23.28
C PRO A 133 -3.43 12.47 -23.15
N ASP A 134 -3.21 13.61 -22.51
CA ASP A 134 -1.87 14.20 -22.29
C ASP A 134 -0.97 13.37 -21.35
N ARG A 135 -1.56 12.43 -20.60
CA ARG A 135 -0.88 11.55 -19.64
C ARG A 135 -0.95 10.08 -20.04
N SER A 136 -1.39 9.77 -21.26
CA SER A 136 -1.53 8.39 -21.78
C SER A 136 -0.24 7.55 -21.75
N LYS A 137 0.92 8.18 -21.59
CA LYS A 137 2.21 7.52 -21.40
C LYS A 137 2.38 6.90 -20.01
N PHE A 138 1.58 7.31 -19.02
CA PHE A 138 1.69 6.84 -17.64
C PHE A 138 0.89 5.56 -17.40
N VAL A 139 1.53 4.62 -16.73
CA VAL A 139 0.95 3.37 -16.24
C VAL A 139 1.24 3.28 -14.74
N TRP A 140 0.19 3.13 -13.95
CA TRP A 140 0.25 3.10 -12.49
C TRP A 140 0.05 1.68 -11.99
N TYR A 141 0.89 1.28 -11.05
CA TYR A 141 0.89 -0.06 -10.45
C TYR A 141 0.57 0.02 -8.96
N ASP A 142 -0.51 -0.65 -8.57
CA ASP A 142 -0.91 -0.86 -7.18
C ASP A 142 -0.25 -2.13 -6.66
N ILE A 143 0.78 -1.97 -5.85
CA ILE A 143 1.55 -3.11 -5.33
C ILE A 143 0.85 -3.64 -4.07
N PRO A 144 0.60 -4.96 -3.94
CA PRO A 144 0.08 -5.57 -2.71
C PRO A 144 0.89 -5.10 -1.50
N GLY A 145 0.21 -4.75 -0.39
CA GLY A 145 0.93 -4.25 0.77
C GLY A 145 1.81 -5.34 1.40
N ALA A 146 2.97 -4.98 1.94
CA ALA A 146 3.90 -6.00 2.47
C ALA A 146 3.28 -6.87 3.58
N GLY A 147 2.39 -6.31 4.42
CA GLY A 147 1.63 -7.09 5.40
C GLY A 147 0.57 -8.05 4.83
N THR A 148 0.28 -7.99 3.52
CA THR A 148 -0.69 -8.86 2.80
C THR A 148 -0.03 -10.07 2.15
N THR A 149 1.29 -10.00 2.03
CA THR A 149 2.11 -11.03 1.40
C THR A 149 2.82 -11.79 2.50
N ASN A 150 2.73 -13.12 2.53
CA ASN A 150 3.58 -13.94 3.41
C ASN A 150 5.02 -14.00 2.89
N VAL A 151 5.55 -12.87 2.44
CA VAL A 151 6.89 -12.72 1.88
C VAL A 151 7.71 -11.95 2.89
N SER A 152 8.96 -12.37 3.05
CA SER A 152 9.93 -11.71 3.91
C SER A 152 10.12 -10.24 3.47
N ASN A 153 10.43 -9.34 4.40
CA ASN A 153 10.65 -7.93 4.05
C ASN A 153 11.78 -7.80 3.03
N SER A 154 12.85 -8.59 3.19
CA SER A 154 14.01 -8.60 2.31
C SER A 154 13.67 -9.02 0.86
N ASN A 155 12.77 -9.99 0.68
CA ASN A 155 12.39 -10.49 -0.65
C ASN A 155 11.17 -9.82 -1.27
N TYR A 156 10.44 -8.98 -0.53
CA TYR A 156 9.26 -8.29 -1.04
C TYR A 156 9.56 -7.50 -2.32
N PHE A 157 10.68 -6.77 -2.35
CA PHE A 157 11.06 -5.94 -3.49
C PHE A 157 11.23 -6.75 -4.79
N ILE A 158 11.94 -7.87 -4.70
CA ILE A 158 12.21 -8.76 -5.83
C ILE A 158 10.95 -9.53 -6.23
N THR A 159 10.23 -10.09 -5.26
CA THR A 159 9.03 -10.91 -5.50
C THR A 159 7.90 -10.09 -6.13
N GLN A 160 7.73 -8.85 -5.72
CA GLN A 160 6.75 -7.94 -6.34
C GLN A 160 7.26 -7.35 -7.66
N GLY A 161 8.52 -7.61 -8.05
CA GLY A 161 9.09 -7.13 -9.29
C GLY A 161 9.30 -5.62 -9.31
N LEU A 162 9.57 -5.00 -8.16
CA LEU A 162 9.67 -3.54 -8.06
C LEU A 162 10.83 -2.96 -8.90
N TYR A 163 11.83 -3.78 -9.21
CA TYR A 163 13.00 -3.39 -9.99
C TYR A 163 12.72 -3.01 -11.46
N ILE A 164 11.52 -3.32 -12.00
CA ILE A 164 11.20 -2.98 -13.40
C ILE A 164 10.63 -1.57 -13.58
N PHE A 165 10.30 -0.87 -12.49
CA PHE A 165 9.58 0.40 -12.55
C PHE A 165 10.51 1.59 -12.73
N ASP A 166 9.98 2.66 -13.32
CA ASP A 166 10.70 3.91 -13.56
C ASP A 166 10.82 4.74 -12.28
N ALA A 167 9.81 4.67 -11.42
CA ALA A 167 9.82 5.32 -10.12
C ALA A 167 8.90 4.57 -9.14
N ILE A 168 9.21 4.66 -7.86
CA ILE A 168 8.45 4.04 -6.78
C ILE A 168 8.00 5.12 -5.79
N ILE A 169 6.73 5.09 -5.41
CA ILE A 169 6.18 5.87 -4.31
C ILE A 169 6.01 4.94 -3.10
N THR A 170 6.81 5.15 -2.07
CA THR A 170 6.71 4.43 -0.79
C THR A 170 5.72 5.16 0.09
N LEU A 171 4.53 4.57 0.27
CA LEU A 171 3.38 5.19 0.91
C LEU A 171 3.08 4.59 2.29
N PHE A 172 3.12 5.45 3.31
CA PHE A 172 2.69 5.13 4.67
C PHE A 172 1.57 6.08 5.13
N ASP A 173 0.92 5.78 6.26
CA ASP A 173 -0.14 6.62 6.85
C ASP A 173 0.14 7.00 8.31
N SER A 174 0.49 6.01 9.14
CA SER A 174 0.62 6.13 10.58
C SER A 174 2.08 6.10 11.00
N ARG A 175 2.73 4.95 10.84
CA ARG A 175 4.13 4.71 11.18
C ARG A 175 4.94 4.41 9.93
N PHE A 176 6.15 4.93 9.92
CA PHE A 176 7.19 4.53 8.99
C PHE A 176 7.87 3.29 9.56
N VAL A 177 7.76 2.16 8.86
CA VAL A 177 8.15 0.84 9.37
C VAL A 177 9.32 0.24 8.60
N ASP A 178 9.92 -0.83 9.14
CA ASP A 178 11.07 -1.51 8.53
C ASP A 178 10.85 -1.90 7.07
N THR A 179 9.63 -2.31 6.70
CA THR A 179 9.32 -2.61 5.30
C THR A 179 9.51 -1.38 4.38
N ASP A 180 9.11 -0.19 4.83
CA ASP A 180 9.28 1.03 4.04
C ASP A 180 10.77 1.33 3.83
N ILE A 181 11.57 1.12 4.88
CA ILE A 181 13.03 1.23 4.84
C ILE A 181 13.62 0.21 3.85
N THR A 182 13.24 -1.07 3.94
CA THR A 182 13.72 -2.12 3.02
C THR A 182 13.37 -1.82 1.57
N ILE A 183 12.19 -1.24 1.29
CA ILE A 183 11.84 -0.79 -0.06
C ILE A 183 12.82 0.29 -0.53
N LEU A 184 13.10 1.30 0.31
CA LEU A 184 14.01 2.41 -0.03
C LEU A 184 15.46 1.94 -0.23
N GLU A 185 15.95 1.05 0.62
CA GLU A 185 17.28 0.44 0.48
C GLU A 185 17.42 -0.27 -0.86
N ASN A 186 16.41 -1.06 -1.24
CA ASN A 186 16.43 -1.73 -2.53
C ASN A 186 16.29 -0.73 -3.69
N CYS A 187 15.46 0.30 -3.57
CA CYS A 187 15.41 1.38 -4.58
C CYS A 187 16.80 1.99 -4.80
N LYS A 188 17.55 2.26 -3.73
CA LYS A 188 18.94 2.76 -3.82
C LYS A 188 19.86 1.75 -4.51
N LYS A 189 19.79 0.46 -4.16
CA LYS A 189 20.59 -0.61 -4.78
C LYS A 189 20.32 -0.74 -6.28
N PHE A 190 19.06 -0.71 -6.69
CA PHE A 190 18.62 -0.81 -8.08
C PHE A 190 18.63 0.52 -8.84
N ASN A 191 19.13 1.60 -8.21
CA ASN A 191 19.14 2.95 -8.75
C ASN A 191 17.76 3.38 -9.29
N ILE A 192 16.70 3.19 -8.51
CA ILE A 192 15.31 3.57 -8.83
C ILE A 192 14.92 4.78 -7.96
N PRO A 193 14.46 5.90 -8.57
CA PRO A 193 13.91 7.03 -7.83
C PRO A 193 12.76 6.58 -6.93
N ALA A 194 12.89 6.89 -5.65
CA ALA A 194 11.88 6.60 -4.64
C ALA A 194 11.40 7.87 -3.94
N PHE A 195 10.08 7.96 -3.74
CA PHE A 195 9.42 9.09 -3.10
C PHE A 195 8.74 8.64 -1.81
N ILE A 196 9.12 9.23 -0.69
CA ILE A 196 8.53 8.93 0.62
C ILE A 196 7.29 9.79 0.80
N VAL A 197 6.11 9.16 0.88
CA VAL A 197 4.83 9.86 0.91
C VAL A 197 4.03 9.43 2.13
N ARG A 198 3.55 10.40 2.91
CA ARG A 198 2.59 10.20 3.99
C ARG A 198 1.19 10.58 3.54
N SER A 199 0.32 9.58 3.47
CA SER A 199 -1.10 9.76 3.15
C SER A 199 -1.90 10.29 4.34
N LYS A 200 -3.18 10.61 4.11
CA LYS A 200 -4.17 11.00 5.13
C LYS A 200 -3.73 12.18 6.01
N SER A 201 -2.89 13.07 5.46
CA SER A 201 -2.34 14.18 6.22
C SER A 201 -3.40 15.17 6.70
N ASP A 202 -4.46 15.36 5.92
CA ASP A 202 -5.62 16.16 6.32
C ASP A 202 -6.39 15.56 7.51
N GLU A 203 -6.48 14.23 7.59
CA GLU A 203 -7.14 13.54 8.69
C GLU A 203 -6.31 13.66 9.99
N HIS A 204 -4.99 13.51 9.89
CA HIS A 204 -4.08 13.66 11.04
C HIS A 204 -3.98 15.10 11.55
N ILE A 205 -3.87 16.09 10.66
CA ILE A 205 -3.86 17.51 11.06
C ILE A 205 -5.16 17.86 11.78
N LYS A 206 -6.30 17.36 11.27
CA LYS A 206 -7.59 17.58 11.91
C LYS A 206 -7.63 16.96 13.32
N ALA A 207 -7.14 15.75 13.50
CA ALA A 207 -7.12 15.09 14.81
C ALA A 207 -6.32 15.92 15.84
N ILE A 208 -5.12 16.39 15.48
CA ILE A 208 -4.30 17.25 16.34
C ILE A 208 -5.02 18.58 16.65
N ALA A 209 -5.66 19.18 15.64
CA ALA A 209 -6.43 20.41 15.84
C ALA A 209 -7.63 20.20 16.78
N ASP A 210 -8.29 19.04 16.71
CA ASP A 210 -9.40 18.70 17.61
C ASP A 210 -8.88 18.50 19.05
N GLU A 211 -7.76 17.79 19.25
CA GLU A 211 -7.10 17.64 20.57
C GLU A 211 -6.68 19.01 21.16
N MET A 212 -6.13 19.91 20.34
CA MET A 212 -5.78 21.27 20.78
C MET A 212 -7.00 22.11 21.16
N ARG A 213 -8.15 21.92 20.51
CA ARG A 213 -9.42 22.59 20.88
C ARG A 213 -9.91 22.11 22.23
N GLU A 214 -9.93 20.79 22.42
CA GLU A 214 -10.35 20.17 23.69
C GLU A 214 -9.50 20.68 24.86
N ALA A 215 -8.17 20.72 24.70
CA ALA A 215 -7.26 21.25 25.72
C ALA A 215 -7.49 22.74 26.03
N LEU A 216 -7.87 23.55 25.04
CA LEU A 216 -8.18 24.97 25.24
C LEU A 216 -9.53 25.18 25.94
N ASP A 217 -10.49 24.30 25.68
CA ASP A 217 -11.81 24.31 26.29
C ASP A 217 -11.75 23.79 27.75
N GLU A 218 -10.89 22.81 28.07
CA GLU A 218 -10.67 22.33 29.46
C GLU A 218 -10.00 23.37 30.39
N ASP A 219 -9.25 24.32 29.83
CA ASP A 219 -8.65 25.45 30.57
C ASP A 219 -9.71 26.49 31.06
N GLU A 220 -11.00 26.18 30.85
CA GLU A 220 -12.19 26.92 31.29
C GLU A 220 -12.48 26.73 32.78
N SER A 221 -11.56 27.17 33.65
CA SER A 221 -11.94 27.48 35.03
C SER A 221 -13.01 28.60 35.02
N GLU A 222 -14.11 28.40 35.74
CA GLU A 222 -15.33 29.25 35.72
C GLU A 222 -15.13 30.70 36.21
N ASP A 223 -13.94 31.03 36.72
CA ASP A 223 -13.57 32.35 37.22
C ASP A 223 -12.31 32.81 36.47
N GLU A 224 -12.37 33.89 35.67
CA GLU A 224 -11.31 34.91 35.48
C GLU A 224 -11.48 35.76 34.19
N ASP A 225 -11.98 36.98 34.42
CA ASP A 225 -11.88 38.25 33.71
C ASP A 225 -11.22 38.33 32.30
N ASP A 226 -12.02 38.84 31.36
CA ASP A 226 -11.82 39.57 30.07
C ASP A 226 -10.44 39.61 29.36
N VAL A 227 -9.30 39.63 30.06
CA VAL A 227 -7.96 39.68 29.44
C VAL A 227 -7.58 38.32 28.84
N ARG A 228 -7.97 37.20 29.49
CA ARG A 228 -7.82 35.85 28.93
C ARG A 228 -8.63 35.66 27.64
N SER A 229 -9.70 36.43 27.41
CA SER A 229 -10.59 36.26 26.25
C SER A 229 -9.91 36.56 24.92
N LYS A 230 -9.09 37.62 24.83
CA LYS A 230 -8.42 38.01 23.56
C LYS A 230 -7.29 37.06 23.21
N ASP A 231 -6.50 36.64 24.19
CA ASP A 231 -5.42 35.66 23.99
C ASP A 231 -5.98 34.28 23.66
N ARG A 232 -7.11 33.89 24.26
CA ARG A 232 -7.82 32.66 23.95
C ARG A 232 -8.39 32.68 22.54
N GLU A 233 -9.02 33.78 22.12
CA GLU A 233 -9.52 33.94 20.75
C GLU A 233 -8.37 33.89 19.74
N ALA A 234 -7.24 34.55 20.05
CA ALA A 234 -6.03 34.48 19.24
C ALA A 234 -5.49 33.03 19.12
N ARG A 235 -5.40 32.28 20.23
CA ARG A 235 -5.02 30.86 20.20
C ARG A 235 -5.99 30.04 19.36
N ARG A 236 -7.30 30.24 19.52
CA ARG A 236 -8.35 29.53 18.79
C ARG A 236 -8.23 29.71 17.28
N THR A 237 -7.87 30.91 16.83
CA THR A 237 -7.65 31.18 15.38
C THR A 237 -6.39 30.53 14.81
N ARG A 238 -5.40 30.18 15.65
CA ARG A 238 -4.12 29.58 15.23
C ARG A 238 -4.10 28.06 15.29
N ILE A 239 -5.03 27.42 15.99
CA ILE A 239 -5.07 25.96 16.17
C ILE A 239 -4.83 25.20 14.87
N ASP A 240 -5.52 25.54 13.78
CA ASP A 240 -5.36 24.81 12.50
C ASP A 240 -3.94 24.98 11.90
N ALA A 241 -3.32 26.14 12.10
CA ALA A 241 -1.96 26.42 11.67
C ALA A 241 -0.93 25.70 12.55
N ASP A 242 -1.11 25.78 13.87
CA ASP A 242 -0.24 25.16 14.87
C ASP A 242 -0.27 23.62 14.74
N ALA A 243 -1.47 23.03 14.61
CA ALA A 243 -1.65 21.60 14.36
C ALA A 243 -0.98 21.14 13.05
N ARG A 244 -1.05 21.97 11.99
CA ARG A 244 -0.37 21.69 10.72
C ARG A 244 1.14 21.74 10.88
N GLU A 245 1.67 22.74 11.58
CA GLU A 245 3.10 22.89 11.83
C GLU A 245 3.65 21.73 12.67
N GLU A 246 2.96 21.40 13.77
CA GLU A 246 3.30 20.28 14.64
C GLU A 246 3.32 18.96 13.85
N TYR A 247 2.25 18.67 13.10
CA TYR A 247 2.15 17.47 12.28
C TYR A 247 3.32 17.33 11.29
N ILE A 248 3.63 18.40 10.55
CA ILE A 248 4.71 18.41 9.55
C ILE A 248 6.07 18.21 10.24
N SER A 249 6.32 18.96 11.32
CA SER A 249 7.57 18.94 12.07
C SER A 249 7.85 17.56 12.67
N VAL A 250 6.86 16.99 13.37
CA VAL A 250 6.95 15.66 13.99
C VAL A 250 7.14 14.58 12.94
N THR A 251 6.37 14.59 11.85
CA THR A 251 6.50 13.59 10.79
C THR A 251 7.89 13.61 10.17
N ARG A 252 8.38 14.78 9.77
CA ARG A 252 9.67 14.90 9.07
C ARG A 252 10.84 14.52 9.98
N ARG A 253 10.79 14.89 11.27
CA ARG A 253 11.79 14.47 12.25
C ARG A 253 11.83 12.95 12.41
N ASN A 254 10.67 12.34 12.63
CA ASN A 254 10.58 10.89 12.83
C ASN A 254 11.11 10.12 11.61
N VAL A 255 10.72 10.52 10.39
CA VAL A 255 11.23 9.85 9.18
C VAL A 255 12.73 10.06 9.04
N LYS A 256 13.24 11.27 9.30
CA LYS A 256 14.67 11.56 9.24
C LYS A 256 15.48 10.66 10.18
N GLU A 257 15.05 10.53 11.44
CA GLU A 257 15.71 9.64 12.42
C GLU A 257 15.72 8.19 11.95
N ASN A 258 14.61 7.70 11.39
CA ASN A 258 14.54 6.34 10.85
C ASN A 258 15.46 6.15 9.62
N LEU A 259 15.57 7.14 8.74
CA LEU A 259 16.49 7.09 7.59
C LEU A 259 17.95 7.07 8.05
N GLN A 260 18.31 7.89 9.05
CA GLN A 260 19.65 7.91 9.64
C GLN A 260 20.01 6.57 10.25
N ASN A 261 19.10 5.98 11.04
CA ASN A 261 19.31 4.67 11.66
C ASN A 261 19.49 3.55 10.63
N ALA A 262 18.90 3.69 9.45
CA ALA A 262 19.04 2.76 8.33
C ALA A 262 20.26 3.05 7.41
N GLY A 263 21.04 4.11 7.65
CA GLY A 263 22.13 4.51 6.76
C GLY A 263 21.67 4.97 5.36
N LEU A 264 20.41 5.42 5.26
CA LEU A 264 19.85 6.04 4.07
C LEU A 264 20.12 7.55 4.05
N ASP A 265 19.82 8.20 2.93
CA ASP A 265 19.96 9.66 2.81
C ASP A 265 18.91 10.35 3.69
N ASP A 266 19.37 10.95 4.79
CA ASP A 266 18.53 11.66 5.74
C ASP A 266 18.03 13.02 5.24
N GLN A 267 18.49 13.45 4.06
CA GLN A 267 17.98 14.61 3.34
C GLN A 267 16.86 14.24 2.35
N GLN A 268 16.54 12.95 2.20
CA GLN A 268 15.47 12.53 1.31
C GLN A 268 14.14 13.14 1.79
N ARG A 269 13.50 13.88 0.88
CA ARG A 269 12.27 14.63 1.19
C ARG A 269 11.09 13.70 1.46
N VAL A 270 10.32 14.05 2.48
CA VAL A 270 9.03 13.44 2.81
C VAL A 270 7.90 14.35 2.36
N TYR A 271 6.98 13.81 1.56
CA TYR A 271 5.81 14.53 1.07
C TYR A 271 4.58 14.14 1.89
N LEU A 272 3.95 15.13 2.52
CA LEU A 272 2.72 14.95 3.25
C LEU A 272 1.56 15.36 2.34
N ILE A 273 0.60 14.45 2.11
CA ILE A 273 -0.49 14.69 1.17
C ILE A 273 -1.88 14.37 1.72
N SER A 274 -2.86 15.10 1.22
CA SER A 274 -4.27 14.72 1.20
C SER A 274 -4.64 14.19 -0.18
N ARG A 275 -5.22 12.99 -0.20
CA ARG A 275 -5.79 12.40 -1.41
C ARG A 275 -6.88 13.28 -2.03
N ARG A 276 -7.64 14.03 -1.21
CA ARG A 276 -8.70 14.94 -1.70
C ARG A 276 -8.08 16.14 -2.40
N THR A 277 -7.04 16.73 -1.81
CA THR A 277 -6.30 17.86 -2.37
C THR A 277 -5.62 17.47 -3.68
N LEU A 278 -4.89 16.36 -3.68
CA LEU A 278 -4.20 15.85 -4.88
C LEU A 278 -5.17 15.62 -6.05
N LEU A 279 -6.31 14.96 -5.79
CA LEU A 279 -7.33 14.72 -6.81
C LEU A 279 -7.87 16.01 -7.43
N ARG A 280 -8.00 17.08 -6.64
CA ARG A 280 -8.45 18.39 -7.15
C ARG A 280 -7.40 19.01 -8.05
N ILE A 281 -6.12 18.99 -7.63
CA ILE A 281 -5.00 19.51 -8.41
C ILE A 281 -4.90 18.81 -9.76
N VAL A 282 -4.92 17.46 -9.77
CA VAL A 282 -4.84 16.65 -10.98
C VAL A 282 -6.00 16.90 -11.96
N ARG A 283 -7.17 17.30 -11.42
CA ARG A 283 -8.36 17.69 -12.21
C ARG A 283 -8.37 19.16 -12.63
N GLY A 284 -7.30 19.92 -12.39
CA GLY A 284 -7.22 21.34 -12.69
C GLY A 284 -8.17 22.21 -11.86
N LYS A 285 -8.63 21.72 -10.71
CA LYS A 285 -9.50 22.50 -9.81
C LYS A 285 -8.68 23.36 -8.87
N HIS A 286 -9.15 24.58 -8.61
CA HIS A 286 -8.55 25.45 -7.62
C HIS A 286 -8.55 24.82 -6.22
N VAL A 287 -7.44 24.97 -5.50
CA VAL A 287 -7.25 24.55 -4.12
C VAL A 287 -6.75 25.75 -3.32
N ALA A 288 -7.36 26.01 -2.17
CA ALA A 288 -6.93 27.08 -1.28
C ALA A 288 -5.52 26.79 -0.73
N PRO A 289 -4.63 27.79 -0.61
CA PRO A 289 -3.28 27.60 -0.08
C PRO A 289 -3.24 26.95 1.31
N THR A 290 -4.23 27.22 2.15
CA THR A 290 -4.37 26.64 3.49
C THR A 290 -4.59 25.13 3.50
N LYS A 291 -5.04 24.54 2.38
CA LYS A 291 -5.26 23.09 2.23
C LYS A 291 -4.11 22.36 1.54
N LEU A 292 -3.15 23.11 1.00
CA LEU A 292 -1.97 22.54 0.35
C LEU A 292 -0.94 22.17 1.41
N ILE A 293 -0.29 21.03 1.21
CA ILE A 293 0.80 20.57 2.06
C ILE A 293 2.06 20.40 1.20
N ASP A 294 2.19 19.27 0.51
CA ASP A 294 3.30 18.99 -0.42
C ASP A 294 2.80 18.40 -1.76
N GLU A 295 1.50 18.49 -2.09
CA GLU A 295 0.95 17.81 -3.28
C GLU A 295 1.52 18.32 -4.60
N TYR A 296 1.76 19.63 -4.73
CA TYR A 296 2.33 20.20 -5.96
C TYR A 296 3.78 19.78 -6.15
N GLU A 297 4.53 19.79 -5.07
CA GLU A 297 5.94 19.44 -4.99
C GLU A 297 6.12 17.95 -5.29
N LEU A 298 5.25 17.09 -4.74
CA LEU A 298 5.25 15.67 -5.07
C LEU A 298 5.03 15.45 -6.57
N ILE A 299 4.02 16.08 -7.18
CA ILE A 299 3.77 15.95 -8.62
C ILE A 299 4.98 16.44 -9.41
N LYS A 300 5.52 17.61 -9.07
CA LYS A 300 6.65 18.22 -9.76
C LYS A 300 7.89 17.32 -9.72
N ASP A 301 8.24 16.82 -8.55
CA ASP A 301 9.49 16.08 -8.32
C ASP A 301 9.39 14.66 -8.92
N VAL A 302 8.22 14.02 -8.85
CA VAL A 302 7.94 12.75 -9.56
C VAL A 302 8.10 12.92 -11.07
N MET A 303 7.51 13.97 -11.64
CA MET A 303 7.59 14.23 -13.08
C MET A 303 9.02 14.57 -13.53
N ALA A 304 9.78 15.29 -12.70
CA ALA A 304 11.17 15.63 -12.97
C ALA A 304 12.06 14.38 -12.99
N ALA A 305 11.99 13.53 -11.97
CA ALA A 305 12.80 12.32 -11.87
C ALA A 305 12.54 11.35 -13.03
N ILE A 306 11.28 11.24 -13.46
CA ILE A 306 10.92 10.36 -14.58
C ILE A 306 11.47 10.90 -15.91
N LYS A 307 11.46 12.23 -16.10
CA LYS A 307 12.05 12.86 -17.27
C LYS A 307 13.56 12.63 -17.32
N GLU A 308 14.24 12.74 -16.19
CA GLU A 308 15.68 12.51 -16.07
C GLU A 308 16.06 11.05 -16.33
N ARG A 309 15.36 10.09 -15.72
CA ARG A 309 15.61 8.65 -15.91
C ARG A 309 15.46 8.19 -17.37
N ARG A 310 14.62 8.86 -18.17
CA ARG A 310 14.51 8.58 -19.61
C ARG A 310 15.69 9.08 -20.43
N ILE A 311 16.36 10.13 -19.98
CA ILE A 311 17.53 10.68 -20.66
C ILE A 311 18.74 9.80 -20.37
N ASP A 312 18.86 9.29 -19.15
CA ASP A 312 19.96 8.43 -18.71
C ASP A 312 19.43 7.16 -18.02
N PRO A 313 18.96 6.15 -18.79
CA PRO A 313 18.50 4.90 -18.20
C PRO A 313 19.70 4.19 -17.55
N PRO A 314 19.59 3.72 -16.29
CA PRO A 314 20.70 3.06 -15.64
C PRO A 314 21.14 1.84 -16.46
N PRO A 315 22.45 1.64 -16.67
CA PRO A 315 22.92 0.44 -17.35
C PRO A 315 22.49 -0.77 -16.53
N PHE A 316 21.76 -1.69 -17.15
CA PHE A 316 21.54 -3.00 -16.56
C PHE A 316 22.92 -3.64 -16.35
N LYS A 317 23.34 -3.79 -15.10
CA LYS A 317 24.61 -4.43 -14.73
C LYS A 317 24.32 -5.90 -14.43
N PRO A 318 24.47 -6.83 -15.38
CA PRO A 318 24.60 -8.23 -15.01
C PRO A 318 25.96 -8.41 -14.34
N GLU A 319 26.00 -8.99 -13.15
CA GLU A 319 27.28 -9.41 -12.61
C GLU A 319 27.90 -10.51 -13.48
N ARG A 320 29.23 -10.48 -13.50
CA ARG A 320 30.12 -11.21 -14.39
C ARG A 320 29.77 -12.71 -14.41
N SER A 321 29.59 -13.24 -15.63
CA SER A 321 29.73 -14.68 -15.86
C SER A 321 30.98 -15.16 -15.15
N GLY A 322 30.81 -16.13 -14.25
CA GLY A 322 31.89 -16.68 -13.43
C GLY A 322 33.14 -16.89 -14.28
N SER A 323 34.22 -16.21 -13.88
CA SER A 323 35.56 -16.59 -14.32
C SER A 323 35.78 -18.00 -13.82
N TYR A 324 35.46 -18.99 -14.64
CA TYR A 324 36.03 -20.32 -14.53
C TYR A 324 37.55 -20.14 -14.54
N PHE A 325 38.16 -20.26 -13.37
CA PHE A 325 39.58 -20.55 -13.25
C PHE A 325 39.83 -21.87 -13.99
N SER A 326 40.25 -21.79 -15.24
CA SER A 326 40.79 -22.92 -15.97
C SER A 326 42.19 -23.22 -15.42
N TRP A 327 42.28 -24.00 -14.35
CA TRP A 327 43.50 -24.75 -14.06
C TRP A 327 43.45 -26.04 -14.87
N GLY A 328 43.80 -25.91 -16.15
CA GLY A 328 44.22 -27.03 -16.98
C GLY A 328 45.73 -26.98 -17.15
N GLY A 329 46.40 -28.12 -16.94
CA GLY A 329 47.73 -28.34 -17.50
C GLY A 329 48.77 -28.85 -16.52
N TRP A 330 48.69 -30.13 -16.19
CA TRP A 330 49.87 -30.91 -15.83
C TRP A 330 50.93 -30.80 -16.92
N GLY A 331 52.17 -30.49 -16.53
CA GLY A 331 53.34 -30.50 -17.40
C GLY A 331 54.54 -31.00 -16.63
N ARG A 332 54.81 -32.31 -16.74
CA ARG A 332 56.09 -32.93 -16.40
C ARG A 332 57.20 -32.30 -17.27
N ARG A 333 58.33 -31.96 -16.65
CA ARG A 333 59.67 -32.50 -16.99
C ARG A 333 60.68 -32.10 -15.93
#